data_AF-A0A7K6ZBK1-F1
#
_entry.id   AF-A0A7K6ZBK1-F1
#
_cell.length_a   1.000
_cell.length_b   1.000
_cell.length_c   1.000
_cell.angle_alpha   90.00
_cell.angle_beta   90.00
_cell.angle_gamma   90.00
#
_symmetry.space_group_name_H-M   'P 1'
#
loop_
_entity.id
_entity.type
_entity.pdbx_description
1 polymer ?
#
loop_
_entity_poly.entity_id
_entity_poly.type
_entity_poly.pdbx_seq_one_letter_code
_entity_poly.pdbx_strand_id
1 'polypeptide(L)'
;RNDFPEDPEFAEVVRRAELASERGIFPERISQGSSGSYFVKDPQGKIIGVFKPKNEEPYGQLNPKWTKWLQKLCCPCCFGRDCLVLNQGYLSEAGASLVDQKLELNIVPRTKVVYLASETFNYSAIDRVKSRGKRLALEKVPKVGQRFNRIGLPPKVGSFQLFVEGYKDADYWLRRFEAEPLPENTNRQLLLQFERLVVLDYIIRNTGR
;
A
#
# COMPACT_ATOMS: atom_id res chain seq x y z
N ARG A 1 -3.73 -3.80 16.22
CA ARG A 1 -4.28 -5.11 15.83
C ARG A 1 -5.10 -4.85 14.58
N ASN A 2 -4.97 -5.67 13.54
CA ASN A 2 -5.74 -5.52 12.31
C ASN A 2 -7.14 -6.07 12.56
N ASP A 3 -8.04 -5.20 12.99
CA ASP A 3 -9.40 -5.56 13.40
C ASP A 3 -10.39 -4.66 12.68
N PHE A 4 -11.30 -5.25 11.90
CA PHE A 4 -12.22 -4.56 11.00
C PHE A 4 -13.62 -5.18 11.12
N PRO A 5 -14.34 -4.94 12.24
CA PRO A 5 -15.66 -5.54 12.46
C PRO A 5 -16.69 -5.11 11.40
N GLU A 6 -16.56 -3.89 10.88
CA GLU A 6 -17.40 -3.32 9.82
C GLU A 6 -17.08 -3.87 8.41
N ASP A 7 -15.98 -4.61 8.24
CA ASP A 7 -15.55 -5.15 6.94
C ASP A 7 -14.88 -6.53 7.11
N PRO A 8 -15.67 -7.58 7.42
CA PRO A 8 -15.12 -8.93 7.68
C PRO A 8 -14.38 -9.53 6.48
N GLU A 9 -14.79 -9.18 5.26
CA GLU A 9 -14.14 -9.64 4.04
C GLU A 9 -12.73 -9.05 3.92
N PHE A 10 -12.57 -7.74 4.18
CA PHE A 10 -11.25 -7.12 4.22
C PHE A 10 -10.39 -7.72 5.34
N ALA A 11 -10.97 -7.96 6.52
CA ALA A 11 -10.26 -8.62 7.63
C ALA A 11 -9.71 -10.00 7.21
N GLU A 12 -10.49 -10.79 6.48
CA GLU A 12 -10.05 -12.10 5.98
C GLU A 12 -8.92 -11.99 4.96
N VAL A 13 -8.93 -10.98 4.07
CA VAL A 13 -7.81 -10.74 3.15
C VAL A 13 -6.52 -10.41 3.93
N VAL A 14 -6.61 -9.56 4.95
CA VAL A 14 -5.45 -9.21 5.78
C VAL A 14 -4.94 -10.43 6.55
N ARG A 15 -5.84 -11.26 7.09
CA ARG A 15 -5.47 -12.52 7.76
C ARG A 15 -4.75 -13.48 6.82
N ARG A 16 -5.18 -13.59 5.56
CA ARG A 16 -4.49 -14.38 4.53
C ARG A 16 -3.08 -13.85 4.24
N ALA A 17 -2.89 -12.53 4.20
CA ALA A 17 -1.57 -11.92 4.04
C ALA A 17 -0.63 -12.23 5.22
N GLU A 18 -1.14 -12.19 6.45
CA GLU A 18 -0.38 -12.56 7.65
C GLU A 18 0.02 -14.04 7.61
N LEU A 19 -0.92 -14.94 7.29
CA LEU A 19 -0.68 -16.37 7.15
C LEU A 19 0.32 -16.70 6.03
N ALA A 20 0.29 -15.97 4.92
CA ALA A 20 1.27 -16.13 3.83
C ALA A 20 2.68 -15.84 4.34
N SER A 21 2.85 -14.75 5.10
CA SER A 21 4.13 -14.35 5.67
C SER A 21 4.65 -15.38 6.69
N GLU A 22 3.77 -15.99 7.49
CA GLU A 22 4.12 -17.08 8.41
C GLU A 22 4.62 -18.33 7.66
N ARG A 23 4.13 -18.58 6.45
CA ARG A 23 4.54 -19.69 5.57
C ARG A 23 5.75 -19.36 4.69
N GLY A 24 6.39 -18.21 4.89
CA GLY A 24 7.55 -17.78 4.10
C GLY A 24 7.19 -17.22 2.71
N ILE A 25 5.91 -16.94 2.44
CA ILE A 25 5.46 -16.29 1.22
C ILE A 25 5.36 -14.80 1.52
N PHE A 26 6.42 -14.06 1.14
CA PHE A 26 6.56 -12.66 1.50
C PHE A 26 6.04 -11.71 0.42
N PRO A 27 5.56 -10.50 0.80
CA PRO A 27 5.29 -9.42 -0.14
C PRO A 27 6.50 -9.08 -1.01
N GLU A 28 6.28 -8.83 -2.30
CA GLU A 28 7.31 -8.52 -3.28
C GLU A 28 7.31 -7.03 -3.62
N ARG A 29 8.50 -6.42 -3.68
CA ARG A 29 8.62 -4.99 -3.99
C ARG A 29 8.22 -4.73 -5.44
N ILE A 30 7.38 -3.72 -5.63
CA ILE A 30 7.02 -3.23 -6.96
C ILE A 30 8.20 -2.42 -7.52
N SER A 31 8.80 -2.90 -8.61
CA SER A 31 9.98 -2.29 -9.24
C SER A 31 9.63 -0.99 -9.98
N GLN A 32 8.47 -0.96 -10.62
CA GLN A 32 7.92 0.20 -11.31
C GLN A 32 7.06 1.03 -10.34
N GLY A 33 7.57 2.19 -9.89
CA GLY A 33 6.80 3.09 -9.01
C GLY A 33 7.64 3.90 -8.00
N SER A 34 6.93 4.66 -7.16
CA SER A 34 7.53 5.30 -5.98
C SER A 34 8.14 4.24 -5.08
N SER A 35 9.32 4.51 -4.53
CA SER A 35 9.93 3.65 -3.52
C SER A 35 8.96 3.33 -2.39
N GLY A 36 8.95 2.08 -1.93
CA GLY A 36 8.17 1.65 -0.76
C GLY A 36 6.76 1.12 -1.07
N SER A 37 6.56 0.38 -2.16
CA SER A 37 5.29 -0.33 -2.45
C SER A 37 5.54 -1.82 -2.67
N TYR A 38 4.62 -2.66 -2.19
CA TYR A 38 4.76 -4.12 -2.21
C TYR A 38 3.47 -4.79 -2.68
N PHE A 39 3.59 -5.76 -3.59
CA PHE A 39 2.54 -6.73 -3.86
C PHE A 39 2.48 -7.72 -2.71
N VAL A 40 1.34 -7.75 -2.02
CA VAL A 40 1.06 -8.70 -0.95
C VAL A 40 0.40 -9.93 -1.54
N LYS A 41 0.85 -11.11 -1.08
CA LYS A 41 0.39 -12.41 -1.57
C LYS A 41 -0.38 -13.17 -0.50
N ASP A 42 -1.25 -14.06 -0.95
CA ASP A 42 -1.89 -15.07 -0.10
C ASP A 42 -1.02 -16.34 0.05
N PRO A 43 -1.44 -17.32 0.86
CA PRO A 43 -0.69 -18.57 1.03
C PRO A 43 -0.53 -19.42 -0.24
N GLN A 44 -1.24 -19.10 -1.32
CA GLN A 44 -1.12 -19.74 -2.63
C GLN A 44 -0.18 -18.96 -3.56
N GLY A 45 0.34 -17.81 -3.12
CA GLY A 45 1.20 -16.94 -3.91
C GLY A 45 0.46 -15.98 -4.83
N LYS A 46 -0.88 -15.94 -4.79
CA LYS A 46 -1.69 -15.00 -5.58
C LYS A 46 -1.59 -13.60 -4.98
N ILE A 47 -1.49 -12.57 -5.82
CA ILE A 47 -1.50 -11.17 -5.37
C ILE A 47 -2.91 -10.83 -4.88
N ILE A 48 -3.02 -10.34 -3.65
CA ILE A 48 -4.29 -9.99 -2.99
C ILE A 48 -4.36 -8.52 -2.58
N GLY A 49 -3.24 -7.82 -2.57
CA GLY A 49 -3.22 -6.40 -2.24
C GLY A 49 -1.92 -5.70 -2.57
N VAL A 50 -1.96 -4.38 -2.49
CA VAL A 50 -0.79 -3.50 -2.54
C VAL A 50 -0.63 -2.85 -1.18
N PHE A 51 0.56 -3.02 -0.58
CA PHE A 51 0.89 -2.42 0.70
C PHE A 51 1.94 -1.33 0.55
N LYS A 52 1.65 -0.15 1.10
CA LYS A 52 2.56 1.01 1.10
C LYS A 52 2.87 1.43 2.54
N PRO A 53 3.99 0.98 3.13
CA PRO A 53 4.35 1.36 4.50
C PRO A 53 4.73 2.83 4.61
N LYS A 54 4.15 3.51 5.61
CA LYS A 54 4.38 4.94 5.93
C LYS A 54 5.86 5.31 5.90
N ASN A 55 6.69 4.55 6.59
CA ASN A 55 8.11 4.90 6.77
C ASN A 55 8.98 4.66 5.53
N GLU A 56 8.46 4.07 4.44
CA GLU A 56 9.18 3.91 3.17
C GLU A 56 8.67 4.83 2.07
N GLU A 57 7.67 5.67 2.36
CA GLU A 57 7.17 6.71 1.46
C GLU A 57 8.30 7.64 0.97
N PRO A 58 8.08 8.40 -0.13
CA PRO A 58 9.02 9.41 -0.64
C PRO A 58 9.75 10.27 0.39
N TYR A 59 9.04 10.69 1.45
CA TYR A 59 9.56 11.52 2.55
C TYR A 59 9.76 10.73 3.86
N GLY A 60 9.56 9.42 3.82
CA GLY A 60 9.77 8.51 4.94
C GLY A 60 11.24 8.31 5.27
N GLN A 61 11.54 8.09 6.56
CA GLN A 61 12.90 7.92 7.07
C GLN A 61 13.64 6.70 6.51
N LEU A 62 12.90 5.68 6.04
CA LEU A 62 13.44 4.43 5.49
C LEU A 62 13.16 4.31 3.99
N ASN A 63 13.01 5.44 3.29
CA ASN A 63 12.87 5.44 1.85
C ASN A 63 14.14 4.83 1.19
N PRO A 64 14.01 3.73 0.41
CA PRO A 64 15.16 3.09 -0.23
C PRO A 64 15.77 3.89 -1.40
N LYS A 65 15.13 4.95 -1.91
CA LYS A 65 15.65 5.80 -3.00
C LYS A 65 16.35 7.05 -2.42
N TRP A 66 17.69 7.00 -2.36
CA TRP A 66 18.59 8.08 -1.90
C TRP A 66 18.41 9.41 -2.66
N THR A 67 17.94 9.36 -3.91
CA THR A 67 17.72 10.52 -4.78
C THR A 67 16.71 11.54 -4.22
N LYS A 68 15.72 11.12 -3.43
CA LYS A 68 14.78 12.07 -2.79
C LYS A 68 15.36 12.80 -1.59
N TRP A 69 16.34 12.21 -0.92
CA TRP A 69 17.10 12.88 0.14
C TRP A 69 17.99 13.98 -0.45
N LEU A 70 18.64 13.71 -1.59
CA LEU A 70 19.42 14.72 -2.32
C LEU A 70 18.54 15.87 -2.85
N GLN A 71 17.35 15.56 -3.39
CA GLN A 71 16.36 16.57 -3.81
C GLN A 71 15.90 17.45 -2.63
N LYS A 72 15.68 16.85 -1.45
CA LYS A 72 15.33 17.55 -0.21
C LYS A 72 16.43 18.51 0.27
N LEU A 73 17.70 18.22 -0.04
CA LEU A 73 18.85 19.01 0.39
C LEU A 73 19.25 20.10 -0.61
N CYS A 74 19.10 19.86 -1.92
CA CYS A 74 19.60 20.75 -2.97
C CYS A 74 18.55 21.72 -3.57
N CYS A 75 17.25 21.44 -3.49
CA CYS A 75 16.19 22.31 -4.06
C CYS A 75 14.92 22.34 -3.19
N PRO A 76 14.93 23.00 -2.01
CA PRO A 76 13.78 23.02 -1.09
C PRO A 76 12.54 23.76 -1.62
N CYS A 77 12.66 24.53 -2.71
CA CYS A 77 11.61 25.39 -3.26
C CYS A 77 11.22 25.08 -4.72
N CYS A 78 11.87 24.10 -5.37
CA CYS A 78 11.59 23.76 -6.78
C CYS A 78 11.07 22.33 -6.98
N PHE A 79 11.04 21.49 -5.93
CA PHE A 79 10.66 20.09 -6.04
C PHE A 79 9.92 19.60 -4.80
N GLY A 80 8.59 19.62 -4.85
CA GLY A 80 7.73 19.07 -3.81
C GLY A 80 6.28 19.44 -4.04
N ARG A 81 5.37 18.54 -3.68
CA ARG A 81 3.97 18.92 -3.49
C ARG A 81 3.86 19.53 -2.09
N ASP A 82 4.45 20.71 -1.89
CA ASP A 82 4.52 21.37 -0.55
C ASP A 82 3.13 21.74 0.01
N CYS A 83 2.10 21.71 -0.84
CA CYS A 83 0.71 21.76 -0.43
C CYS A 83 0.19 20.47 0.26
N LEU A 84 0.99 19.40 0.30
CA LEU A 84 0.66 18.15 0.96
C LEU A 84 1.40 18.00 2.30
N VAL A 85 0.69 17.49 3.30
CA VAL A 85 1.28 17.15 4.59
C VAL A 85 2.30 16.02 4.42
N LEU A 86 3.48 16.20 5.00
CA LEU A 86 4.57 15.23 4.92
C LEU A 86 4.19 13.89 5.58
N ASN A 87 4.55 12.77 4.93
CA ASN A 87 4.51 11.41 5.49
C ASN A 87 3.11 10.93 5.92
N GLN A 88 2.08 11.40 5.23
CA GLN A 88 0.68 11.01 5.39
C GLN A 88 0.10 10.39 4.09
N GLY A 89 0.95 9.90 3.18
CA GLY A 89 0.49 9.30 1.92
C GLY A 89 -0.47 8.15 2.16
N TYR A 90 -0.13 7.23 3.06
CA TYR A 90 -1.01 6.11 3.44
C TYR A 90 -2.38 6.53 4.01
N LEU A 91 -2.48 7.69 4.66
CA LEU A 91 -3.76 8.25 5.12
C LEU A 91 -4.57 8.82 3.95
N SER A 92 -3.90 9.47 2.98
CA SER A 92 -4.56 9.92 1.76
C SER A 92 -5.13 8.75 0.96
N GLU A 93 -4.38 7.64 0.84
CA GLU A 93 -4.84 6.40 0.19
C GLU A 93 -6.07 5.79 0.89
N ALA A 94 -6.03 5.66 2.22
CA ALA A 94 -7.17 5.17 2.99
C ALA A 94 -8.36 6.15 2.96
N GLY A 95 -8.08 7.45 2.98
CA GLY A 95 -9.07 8.52 2.91
C GLY A 95 -9.80 8.55 1.57
N ALA A 96 -9.11 8.31 0.46
CA ALA A 96 -9.73 8.18 -0.86
C ALA A 96 -10.74 7.02 -0.89
N SER A 97 -10.39 5.86 -0.33
CA SER A 97 -11.33 4.73 -0.19
C SER A 97 -12.50 5.04 0.74
N LEU A 98 -12.29 5.82 1.81
CA LEU A 98 -13.36 6.23 2.71
C LEU A 98 -14.36 7.17 2.02
N VAL A 99 -13.87 8.16 1.27
CA VAL A 99 -14.71 9.08 0.48
C VAL A 99 -15.48 8.32 -0.61
N ASP A 100 -14.80 7.41 -1.32
CA ASP A 100 -15.42 6.54 -2.33
C ASP A 100 -16.59 5.73 -1.76
N GLN A 101 -16.40 5.09 -0.60
CA GLN A 101 -17.45 4.34 0.09
C GLN A 101 -18.59 5.25 0.57
N LYS A 102 -18.26 6.43 1.10
CA LYS A 102 -19.25 7.38 1.64
C LYS A 102 -20.15 7.96 0.53
N LEU A 103 -19.64 8.07 -0.68
CA LEU A 103 -20.33 8.58 -1.86
C LEU A 103 -20.84 7.46 -2.79
N GLU A 104 -20.66 6.19 -2.40
CA GLU A 104 -21.08 5.02 -3.16
C GLU A 104 -20.55 4.99 -4.62
N LEU A 105 -19.36 5.55 -4.84
CA LEU A 105 -18.75 5.62 -6.18
C LEU A 105 -18.25 4.24 -6.63
N ASN A 106 -17.70 3.45 -5.70
CA ASN A 106 -17.23 2.09 -5.91
C ASN A 106 -16.18 1.97 -7.03
N ILE A 107 -15.29 2.95 -7.15
CA ILE A 107 -14.20 2.98 -8.13
C ILE A 107 -12.81 2.81 -7.51
N VAL A 108 -12.66 3.09 -6.20
CA VAL A 108 -11.43 2.84 -5.46
C VAL A 108 -11.47 1.43 -4.86
N PRO A 109 -10.52 0.53 -5.18
CA PRO A 109 -10.42 -0.73 -4.47
C PRO A 109 -10.26 -0.47 -2.96
N ARG A 110 -11.05 -1.17 -2.14
CA ARG A 110 -11.08 -0.96 -0.68
C ARG A 110 -9.67 -0.87 -0.11
N THR A 111 -9.40 0.25 0.56
CA THR A 111 -8.09 0.57 1.12
C THR A 111 -8.24 0.99 2.57
N LYS A 112 -7.50 0.34 3.48
CA LYS A 112 -7.51 0.69 4.91
C LYS A 112 -6.10 0.75 5.48
N VAL A 113 -5.96 1.34 6.68
CA VAL A 113 -4.70 1.36 7.42
C VAL A 113 -4.49 -0.01 8.08
N VAL A 114 -3.36 -0.64 7.79
CA VAL A 114 -3.00 -1.99 8.27
C VAL A 114 -1.59 -1.98 8.83
N TYR A 115 -1.32 -2.88 9.77
CA TYR A 115 0.00 -3.15 10.33
C TYR A 115 0.51 -4.51 9.82
N LEU A 116 1.56 -4.52 8.99
CA LEU A 116 2.19 -5.75 8.50
C LEU A 116 3.67 -5.80 8.87
N ALA A 117 4.19 -7.00 9.13
CA ALA A 117 5.63 -7.24 9.28
C ALA A 117 6.07 -8.28 8.25
N SER A 118 7.15 -8.00 7.51
CA SER A 118 7.71 -8.91 6.52
C SER A 118 9.22 -8.72 6.40
N GLU A 119 9.98 -9.80 6.20
CA GLU A 119 11.43 -9.70 6.01
C GLU A 119 11.83 -8.89 4.76
N THR A 120 10.93 -8.79 3.78
CA THR A 120 11.14 -8.06 2.51
C THR A 120 10.95 -6.55 2.63
N PHE A 121 10.35 -6.05 3.71
CA PHE A 121 10.23 -4.61 3.94
C PHE A 121 11.59 -3.99 4.32
N ASN A 122 11.72 -2.67 4.14
CA ASN A 122 12.95 -1.96 4.43
C ASN A 122 13.09 -1.61 5.93
N TYR A 123 13.81 -2.42 6.70
CA TYR A 123 14.09 -2.15 8.13
C TYR A 123 15.49 -1.62 8.36
N SER A 124 15.67 -0.89 9.46
CA SER A 124 16.99 -0.50 9.93
C SER A 124 17.86 -1.73 10.25
N ALA A 125 19.18 -1.59 10.16
CA ALA A 125 20.11 -2.65 10.55
C ALA A 125 19.88 -3.09 12.01
N ILE A 126 19.57 -2.12 12.89
CA ILE A 126 19.28 -2.35 14.30
C ILE A 126 18.06 -3.24 14.49
N ASP A 127 16.96 -2.97 13.77
CA ASP A 127 15.74 -3.77 13.87
C ASP A 127 15.96 -5.21 13.39
N ARG A 128 16.75 -5.40 12.31
CA ARG A 128 17.11 -6.72 11.81
C ARG A 128 17.98 -7.51 12.79
N VAL A 129 18.95 -6.85 13.44
CA VAL A 129 19.79 -7.51 14.46
C VAL A 129 18.98 -7.85 15.70
N LYS A 130 18.13 -6.93 16.18
CA LYS A 130 17.27 -7.16 17.35
C LYS A 130 16.29 -8.30 17.13
N SER A 131 15.67 -8.40 15.95
CA SER A 131 14.73 -9.48 15.65
C SER A 131 15.40 -10.86 15.66
N ARG A 132 16.60 -10.96 15.06
CA ARG A 132 17.43 -12.17 15.09
C ARG A 132 17.88 -12.54 16.51
N GLY A 133 18.36 -11.57 17.28
CA GLY A 133 18.81 -11.78 18.66
C GLY A 133 17.68 -12.29 19.56
N LYS A 134 16.47 -11.71 19.45
CA LYS A 134 15.30 -12.18 20.20
C LYS A 134 14.87 -13.59 19.81
N ARG A 135 14.92 -13.92 18.51
CA ARG A 135 14.61 -15.28 18.02
C ARG A 135 15.60 -16.30 18.57
N LEU A 136 16.89 -16.00 18.50
CA LEU A 136 17.95 -16.86 19.04
C LEU A 136 17.83 -17.03 20.56
N ALA A 137 17.50 -15.96 21.29
CA ALA A 137 17.30 -16.03 22.73
C ALA A 137 16.07 -16.87 23.10
N LEU A 138 15.00 -16.85 22.31
CA LEU A 138 13.86 -17.76 22.48
C LEU A 138 14.26 -19.22 22.25
N GLU A 139 15.00 -19.50 21.17
CA GLU A 139 15.44 -20.86 20.81
C GLU A 139 16.43 -21.43 21.84
N LYS A 140 17.39 -20.62 22.32
CA LYS A 140 18.45 -21.06 23.23
C LYS A 140 18.10 -20.97 24.71
N VAL A 141 17.30 -19.98 25.11
CA VAL A 141 16.93 -19.75 26.52
C VAL A 141 15.43 -19.41 26.61
N PRO A 142 14.54 -20.42 26.55
CA PRO A 142 13.10 -20.21 26.49
C PRO A 142 12.56 -19.33 27.64
N LYS A 143 13.13 -19.45 28.85
CA LYS A 143 12.78 -18.64 30.03
C LYS A 143 13.00 -17.13 29.84
N VAL A 144 13.98 -16.73 29.03
CA VAL A 144 14.25 -15.33 28.67
C VAL A 144 13.40 -14.93 27.47
N GLY A 145 13.24 -15.82 26.50
CA GLY A 145 12.42 -15.61 25.31
C GLY A 145 10.93 -15.35 25.61
N GLN A 146 10.36 -16.07 26.58
CA GLN A 146 8.96 -15.90 27.02
C GLN A 146 8.68 -14.51 27.64
N ARG A 147 9.72 -13.77 28.05
CA ARG A 147 9.59 -12.39 28.55
C ARG A 147 9.50 -11.36 27.42
N PHE A 148 9.77 -11.74 26.18
CA PHE A 148 9.64 -10.81 25.06
C PHE A 148 8.18 -10.66 24.67
N ASN A 149 7.63 -9.46 24.84
CA ASN A 149 6.30 -9.09 24.35
C ASN A 149 6.13 -9.27 22.84
N ARG A 150 7.24 -9.39 22.09
CA ARG A 150 7.23 -9.53 20.63
C ARG A 150 8.51 -10.19 20.12
N ILE A 151 8.32 -11.19 19.26
CA ILE A 151 9.37 -11.91 18.54
C ILE A 151 9.23 -11.60 17.05
N GLY A 152 10.35 -11.40 16.35
CA GLY A 152 10.36 -11.00 14.92
C GLY A 152 10.47 -9.49 14.69
N LEU A 153 10.27 -9.08 13.43
CA LEU A 153 10.36 -7.68 13.00
C LEU A 153 9.16 -6.84 13.51
N PRO A 154 9.33 -5.54 13.76
CA PRO A 154 8.22 -4.67 14.14
C PRO A 154 7.28 -4.45 12.94
N PRO A 155 5.95 -4.41 13.10
CA PRO A 155 5.02 -4.14 12.02
C PRO A 155 5.18 -2.71 11.59
N LYS A 156 5.08 -2.51 10.29
CA LYS A 156 4.97 -1.20 9.69
C LYS A 156 3.49 -0.90 9.52
N VAL A 157 3.11 0.32 9.88
CA VAL A 157 1.81 0.89 9.49
C VAL A 157 1.88 1.33 8.04
N GLY A 158 0.81 1.12 7.29
CA GLY A 158 0.72 1.54 5.90
C GLY A 158 -0.70 1.39 5.37
N SER A 159 -0.91 1.81 4.12
CA SER A 159 -2.15 1.56 3.41
C SER A 159 -2.08 0.18 2.79
N PHE A 160 -3.17 -0.57 2.93
CA PHE A 160 -3.39 -1.85 2.27
C PHE A 160 -4.60 -1.71 1.35
N GLN A 161 -4.35 -1.74 0.05
CA GLN A 161 -5.36 -1.66 -0.99
C GLN A 161 -5.60 -3.04 -1.58
N LEU A 162 -6.86 -3.45 -1.74
CA LEU A 162 -7.19 -4.70 -2.42
C LEU A 162 -6.69 -4.68 -3.88
N PHE A 163 -6.14 -5.80 -4.33
CA PHE A 163 -5.70 -5.96 -5.71
C PHE A 163 -6.90 -6.30 -6.61
N VAL A 164 -7.00 -5.64 -7.77
CA VAL A 164 -8.03 -5.90 -8.79
C VAL A 164 -7.40 -6.46 -10.05
N GLU A 165 -8.00 -7.51 -10.60
CA GLU A 165 -7.49 -8.25 -11.75
C GLU A 165 -8.14 -7.77 -13.07
N GLY A 166 -7.45 -7.95 -14.19
CA GLY A 166 -7.99 -7.65 -15.52
C GLY A 166 -7.92 -6.18 -15.96
N TYR A 167 -7.38 -5.29 -15.12
CA TYR A 167 -7.20 -3.88 -15.47
C TYR A 167 -5.89 -3.61 -16.22
N LYS A 168 -5.89 -2.53 -17.01
CA LYS A 168 -4.73 -1.93 -17.68
C LYS A 168 -4.75 -0.43 -17.45
N ASP A 169 -3.65 0.25 -17.74
CA ASP A 169 -3.57 1.71 -17.71
C ASP A 169 -4.68 2.34 -18.56
N ALA A 170 -5.28 3.43 -18.08
CA ALA A 170 -6.37 4.09 -18.79
C ALA A 170 -5.94 4.54 -20.20
N ASP A 171 -4.72 5.09 -20.33
CA ASP A 171 -4.13 5.51 -21.60
C ASP A 171 -4.04 4.37 -22.63
N TYR A 172 -3.74 3.14 -22.18
CA TYR A 172 -3.73 1.97 -23.06
C TYR A 172 -5.08 1.74 -23.73
N TRP A 173 -6.17 1.88 -22.97
CA TRP A 173 -7.53 1.68 -23.51
C TRP A 173 -8.02 2.88 -24.31
N LEU A 174 -7.82 4.10 -23.81
CA LEU A 174 -8.28 5.32 -24.46
C LEU A 174 -7.72 5.47 -25.88
N ARG A 175 -6.42 5.21 -26.07
CA ARG A 175 -5.79 5.22 -27.42
C ARG A 175 -6.39 4.20 -28.37
N ARG A 176 -6.85 3.05 -27.88
CA ARG A 176 -7.51 2.03 -28.71
C ARG A 176 -8.91 2.47 -29.08
N PHE A 177 -9.63 3.13 -28.16
CA PHE A 177 -10.96 3.66 -28.42
C PHE A 177 -10.96 4.84 -29.41
N GLU A 178 -9.85 5.58 -29.51
CA GLU A 178 -9.67 6.58 -30.58
C GLU A 178 -9.59 5.95 -31.97
N ALA A 179 -8.90 4.80 -32.09
CA ALA A 179 -8.76 4.08 -33.36
C ALA A 179 -10.00 3.24 -33.70
N GLU A 180 -10.59 2.60 -32.69
CA GLU A 180 -11.77 1.76 -32.80
C GLU A 180 -12.80 2.19 -31.74
N PRO A 181 -13.73 3.11 -32.11
CA PRO A 181 -14.71 3.64 -31.19
C PRO A 181 -15.57 2.54 -30.56
N LEU A 182 -15.82 2.69 -29.25
CA LEU A 182 -16.69 1.79 -28.51
C LEU A 182 -18.13 1.86 -29.05
N PRO A 183 -18.87 0.75 -29.02
CA PRO A 183 -20.32 0.79 -29.19
C PRO A 183 -20.97 1.76 -28.20
N GLU A 184 -22.00 2.48 -28.64
CA GLU A 184 -22.61 3.59 -27.88
C GLU A 184 -22.98 3.19 -26.44
N ASN A 185 -23.57 2.01 -26.25
CA ASN A 185 -23.93 1.51 -24.92
C ASN A 185 -22.71 1.34 -24.00
N THR A 186 -21.60 0.83 -24.52
CA THR A 186 -20.35 0.65 -23.78
C THR A 186 -19.66 1.99 -23.52
N ASN A 187 -19.70 2.90 -24.48
CA ASN A 187 -19.18 4.26 -24.32
C ASN A 187 -19.93 5.01 -23.20
N ARG A 188 -21.26 4.90 -23.17
CA ARG A 188 -22.08 5.46 -22.09
C ARG A 188 -21.68 4.90 -20.72
N GLN A 189 -21.40 3.60 -20.61
CA GLN A 189 -20.92 3.01 -19.36
C GLN A 189 -19.55 3.55 -18.96
N LEU A 190 -18.62 3.71 -19.91
CA LEU A 190 -17.31 4.31 -19.68
C LEU A 190 -17.45 5.74 -19.14
N LEU A 191 -18.31 6.56 -19.75
CA LEU A 191 -18.56 7.94 -19.32
C LEU A 191 -19.13 8.00 -17.90
N LEU A 192 -20.08 7.14 -17.55
CA LEU A 192 -20.62 7.06 -16.18
C LEU A 192 -19.54 6.68 -15.14
N GLN A 193 -18.60 5.80 -15.50
CA GLN A 193 -17.45 5.49 -14.62
C GLN A 193 -16.48 6.67 -14.53
N PHE A 194 -16.26 7.38 -15.64
CA PHE A 194 -15.40 8.55 -15.67
C PHE A 194 -15.96 9.71 -14.85
N GLU A 195 -17.27 9.95 -14.86
CA GLU A 195 -17.91 10.97 -14.01
C GLU A 195 -17.66 10.70 -12.52
N ARG A 196 -17.73 9.44 -12.08
CA ARG A 196 -17.40 9.06 -10.69
C ARG A 196 -15.94 9.37 -10.36
N LEU A 197 -15.02 9.12 -11.30
CA LEU A 197 -13.61 9.44 -11.14
C LEU A 197 -13.40 10.95 -10.98
N VAL A 198 -14.06 11.75 -11.81
CA VAL A 198 -14.00 13.22 -11.74
C VAL A 198 -14.51 13.72 -10.39
N VAL A 199 -15.67 13.22 -9.92
CA VAL A 199 -16.24 13.57 -8.62
C VAL A 199 -15.26 13.28 -7.50
N LEU A 200 -14.72 12.05 -7.46
CA LEU A 200 -13.77 11.64 -6.42
C LEU A 200 -12.53 12.54 -6.41
N ASP A 201 -11.86 12.67 -7.55
CA ASP A 201 -10.59 13.42 -7.66
C ASP A 201 -10.77 14.90 -7.34
N TYR A 202 -11.90 15.46 -7.72
CA TYR A 202 -12.21 16.85 -7.42
C TYR A 202 -12.44 17.07 -5.93
N ILE A 203 -13.24 16.21 -5.28
CA ILE A 203 -13.54 16.30 -3.84
C ILE A 203 -12.29 16.13 -2.99
N ILE A 204 -11.45 15.14 -3.29
CA ILE A 204 -10.20 14.90 -2.53
C ILE A 204 -9.05 15.80 -2.98
N ARG A 205 -9.30 16.65 -3.99
CA ARG A 205 -8.30 17.49 -4.66
C ARG A 205 -7.02 16.72 -5.00
N ASN A 206 -7.18 15.61 -5.72
CA ASN A 206 -6.06 14.74 -6.05
C ASN A 206 -4.99 15.50 -6.86
N THR A 207 -3.74 15.47 -6.38
CA THR A 207 -2.62 16.18 -6.99
C THR A 207 -1.72 15.27 -7.84
N GLY A 208 -2.15 14.04 -8.10
CA GLY A 208 -1.31 13.00 -8.68
C GLY A 208 -2.04 11.93 -9.47
N ARG A 209 -3.16 12.29 -10.10
CA ARG A 209 -3.87 11.43 -11.04
C ARG A 209 -3.09 11.26 -12.33
#